data_AF-A0A9P0J5U9-F1
#
_entry.id   AF-A0A9P0J5U9-F1
#
_cell.length_a   1.000
_cell.length_b   1.000
_cell.length_c   1.000
_cell.angle_alpha   90.00
_cell.angle_beta   90.00
_cell.angle_gamma   90.00
#
_symmetry.space_group_name_H-M   'P 1'
#
loop_
_entity.id
_entity.type
_entity.pdbx_description
1 polymer ?
#
loop_
_entity_poly.entity_id
_entity_poly.type
_entity_poly.pdbx_seq_one_letter_code
_entity_poly.pdbx_strand_id
1 'polypeptide(L)'
;MSAPTKSSKSPSPTPPRPNVATGTPFWHNPCGTLLTYDGSGGGATGAMISSAVGHDIMMMESESESDSAMRREEDIIHGIVVAAGQALTHAEQFTGAFVVETFHVDVKKNHDHWKGITLEWLEMAKYMPKALDVPLSKSYLATLTFRDVLHAVYVGMQNLAVGLEQVALDQDREMLPYAKYFNETTLKLRTILCEVSMAIYDINETPEPHVSRDIMPIESRNSRDNQSLRDWLILREYMTSLQYVIEAFGYLKSKR
;
A
#
# COMPACT_ATOMS: atom_id res chain seq x y z
N MET A 1 23.70 -27.73 -61.39
CA MET A 1 22.65 -28.14 -60.43
C MET A 1 23.01 -27.55 -59.08
N SER A 2 22.33 -26.48 -58.69
CA SER A 2 22.63 -25.71 -57.47
C SER A 2 21.77 -26.21 -56.32
N ALA A 3 22.39 -26.56 -55.19
CA ALA A 3 21.70 -26.89 -53.95
C ALA A 3 21.49 -25.62 -53.11
N PRO A 4 20.32 -25.41 -52.47
CA PRO A 4 20.09 -24.25 -51.63
C PRO A 4 20.60 -24.48 -50.21
N THR A 5 21.39 -23.53 -49.71
CA THR A 5 21.88 -23.44 -48.34
C THR A 5 20.71 -23.13 -47.40
N LYS A 6 20.53 -23.96 -46.36
CA LYS A 6 19.52 -23.75 -45.32
C LYS A 6 19.84 -22.48 -44.52
N SER A 7 18.90 -21.54 -44.52
CA SER A 7 18.89 -20.37 -43.66
C SER A 7 18.71 -20.79 -42.20
N SER A 8 19.70 -20.43 -41.36
CA SER A 8 19.64 -20.53 -39.91
C SER A 8 18.67 -19.47 -39.38
N LYS A 9 17.53 -19.90 -38.81
CA LYS A 9 16.61 -19.01 -38.10
C LYS A 9 17.28 -18.61 -36.77
N SER A 10 17.57 -17.32 -36.62
CA SER A 10 17.88 -16.71 -35.33
C SER A 10 16.76 -17.00 -34.33
N PRO A 11 17.07 -17.28 -33.05
CA PRO A 11 16.06 -17.46 -32.04
C PRO A 11 15.33 -16.13 -31.79
N SER A 12 14.00 -16.19 -31.79
CA SER A 12 13.11 -15.10 -31.43
C SER A 12 13.52 -14.48 -30.09
N PRO A 13 13.44 -13.15 -29.91
CA PRO A 13 13.75 -12.54 -28.63
C PRO A 13 12.76 -13.06 -27.59
N THR A 14 13.31 -13.58 -26.49
CA THR A 14 12.54 -13.97 -25.31
C THR A 14 11.68 -12.77 -24.87
N PRO A 15 10.39 -12.95 -24.51
CA PRO A 15 9.58 -11.86 -24.00
C PRO A 15 10.30 -11.16 -22.83
N PRO A 16 10.24 -9.83 -22.73
CA PRO A 16 10.80 -9.14 -21.57
C PRO A 16 10.19 -9.74 -20.31
N ARG A 17 11.05 -10.08 -19.34
CA ARG A 17 10.60 -10.63 -18.06
C ARG A 17 9.58 -9.66 -17.43
N PRO A 18 8.52 -10.14 -16.76
CA PRO A 18 7.56 -9.27 -16.11
C PRO A 18 8.27 -8.35 -15.11
N ASN A 19 8.08 -7.04 -15.24
CA ASN A 19 8.53 -6.06 -14.25
C ASN A 19 7.55 -6.07 -13.06
N VAL A 20 7.54 -7.16 -12.30
CA VAL A 20 6.62 -7.36 -11.17
C VAL A 20 7.39 -7.98 -10.02
N ALA A 21 7.17 -7.47 -8.81
CA ALA A 21 7.69 -8.08 -7.59
C ALA A 21 7.17 -9.53 -7.45
N THR A 22 8.05 -10.45 -7.10
CA THR A 22 7.75 -11.89 -6.98
C THR A 22 7.44 -12.34 -5.56
N GLY A 23 7.73 -11.51 -4.55
CA GLY A 23 7.44 -11.79 -3.14
C GLY A 23 5.99 -11.51 -2.75
N THR A 24 5.59 -11.95 -1.56
CA THR A 24 4.27 -11.60 -1.00
C THR A 24 4.14 -10.08 -0.85
N PRO A 25 3.06 -9.47 -1.37
CA PRO A 25 2.85 -8.03 -1.20
C PRO A 25 2.83 -7.61 0.26
N PHE A 26 3.46 -6.47 0.59
CA PHE A 26 3.55 -6.01 1.98
C PHE A 26 2.18 -5.66 2.59
N TRP A 27 1.17 -5.41 1.75
CA TRP A 27 -0.21 -5.10 2.18
C TRP A 27 -1.09 -6.33 2.40
N HIS A 28 -0.62 -7.56 2.08
CA HIS A 28 -1.37 -8.79 2.37
C HIS A 28 -1.38 -9.15 3.85
N ASN A 29 -0.38 -8.72 4.62
CA ASN A 29 -0.37 -8.85 6.07
C ASN A 29 0.44 -7.68 6.63
N PRO A 30 -0.15 -6.46 6.66
CA PRO A 30 0.59 -5.26 6.96
C PRO A 30 1.18 -5.29 8.38
N CYS A 31 0.53 -6.00 9.31
CA CYS A 31 1.00 -6.14 10.70
C CYS A 31 2.06 -7.24 10.91
N GLY A 32 2.28 -8.15 9.94
CA GLY A 32 3.32 -9.18 10.06
C GLY A 32 3.00 -10.32 11.04
N THR A 33 1.72 -10.66 11.21
CA THR A 33 1.15 -11.79 12.00
C THR A 33 1.10 -11.63 13.53
N LEU A 34 -0.14 -11.51 14.02
CA LEU A 34 -0.63 -12.16 15.25
C LEU A 34 -2.14 -12.42 15.16
N LEU A 35 -2.62 -12.92 14.01
CA LEU A 35 -3.98 -13.46 13.86
C LEU A 35 -3.94 -14.63 12.86
N THR A 36 -3.25 -15.71 13.23
CA THR A 36 -3.54 -17.02 12.62
C THR A 36 -4.79 -17.57 13.30
N TYR A 37 -5.97 -17.23 12.78
CA TYR A 37 -7.13 -18.10 12.98
C TYR A 37 -6.94 -19.30 12.06
N ASP A 38 -6.13 -20.27 12.51
CA ASP A 38 -5.83 -21.46 11.75
C ASP A 38 -6.91 -22.51 12.03
N GLY A 39 -8.00 -22.37 11.29
CA GLY A 39 -9.06 -23.36 11.19
C GLY A 39 -9.06 -24.04 9.83
N SER A 40 -7.97 -24.66 9.40
CA SER A 40 -8.02 -25.81 8.50
C SER A 40 -6.64 -26.48 8.33
N GLY A 41 -6.54 -27.74 8.76
CA GLY A 41 -5.33 -28.53 8.64
C GLY A 41 -4.95 -28.90 7.19
N GLY A 42 -3.68 -29.26 7.01
CA GLY A 42 -3.22 -29.87 5.77
C GLY A 42 -1.71 -29.86 5.52
N GLY A 43 -0.96 -30.65 6.29
CA GLY A 43 0.11 -31.53 5.77
C GLY A 43 1.34 -30.96 5.05
N ALA A 44 2.50 -31.23 5.68
CA ALA A 44 3.69 -31.88 5.09
C ALA A 44 5.04 -31.12 5.19
N THR A 45 5.89 -31.70 6.06
CA THR A 45 7.34 -31.97 5.90
C THR A 45 8.31 -30.78 5.76
N GLY A 46 9.41 -30.67 6.52
CA GLY A 46 10.04 -31.54 7.50
C GLY A 46 11.47 -31.05 7.76
N ALA A 47 11.95 -31.19 8.99
CA ALA A 47 13.36 -31.46 9.37
C ALA A 47 13.48 -31.39 10.90
N MET A 48 13.49 -32.56 11.55
CA MET A 48 14.09 -32.72 12.88
C MET A 48 15.60 -32.95 12.71
N ILE A 49 16.47 -32.56 13.64
CA ILE A 49 17.05 -33.36 14.75
C ILE A 49 18.18 -32.45 15.32
N SER A 50 18.62 -32.42 16.58
CA SER A 50 18.19 -32.82 17.92
C SER A 50 19.39 -32.51 18.83
N SER A 51 19.17 -32.01 20.05
CA SER A 51 19.90 -32.55 21.21
C SER A 51 19.18 -32.22 22.51
N ALA A 52 19.10 -33.27 23.31
CA ALA A 52 18.28 -33.41 24.49
C ALA A 52 18.98 -32.91 25.76
N VAL A 53 18.20 -32.32 26.67
CA VAL A 53 18.33 -32.54 28.12
C VAL A 53 16.91 -32.53 28.69
N GLY A 54 16.48 -33.66 29.27
CA GLY A 54 15.18 -33.78 29.89
C GLY A 54 15.09 -33.00 31.21
N HIS A 55 13.89 -32.56 31.55
CA HIS A 55 13.32 -32.50 32.89
C HIS A 55 11.80 -32.39 32.74
N ASP A 56 11.08 -33.23 33.50
CA ASP A 56 9.63 -33.19 33.65
C ASP A 56 9.15 -31.77 33.97
N ILE A 57 8.30 -31.20 33.11
CA ILE A 57 7.54 -30.00 33.42
C ILE A 57 6.08 -30.31 33.17
N MET A 58 5.31 -30.21 34.24
CA MET A 58 3.87 -30.44 34.32
C MET A 58 3.12 -29.62 33.25
N MET A 59 2.09 -30.25 32.68
CA MET A 59 1.07 -29.61 31.86
C MET A 59 0.45 -28.45 32.65
N MET A 60 0.79 -27.21 32.29
CA MET A 60 -0.08 -26.06 32.53
C MET A 60 -0.90 -25.90 31.25
N GLU A 61 -2.18 -26.28 31.33
CA GLU A 61 -3.21 -25.75 30.46
C GLU A 61 -3.28 -24.24 30.75
N SER A 62 -2.48 -23.45 30.02
CA SER A 62 -2.69 -22.01 29.96
C SER A 62 -3.80 -21.77 28.96
N GLU A 63 -5.03 -21.67 29.45
CA GLU A 63 -6.11 -20.95 28.78
C GLU A 63 -5.58 -19.53 28.52
N SER A 64 -4.99 -19.34 27.33
CA SER A 64 -4.72 -18.00 26.82
C SER A 64 -6.02 -17.49 26.23
N GLU A 65 -6.92 -17.05 27.12
CA GLU A 65 -7.85 -15.99 26.77
C GLU A 65 -6.99 -14.76 26.44
N SER A 66 -6.57 -14.66 25.18
CA SER A 66 -6.11 -13.41 24.60
C SER A 66 -7.32 -12.49 24.51
N ASP A 67 -7.73 -11.93 25.64
CA ASP A 67 -8.62 -10.79 25.68
C ASP A 67 -7.81 -9.60 25.18
N SER A 68 -7.68 -9.52 23.85
CA SER A 68 -7.23 -8.33 23.15
C SER A 68 -8.24 -7.24 23.50
N ALA A 69 -7.98 -6.50 24.58
CA ALA A 69 -8.82 -5.39 25.00
C ALA A 69 -9.07 -4.48 23.80
N MET A 70 -10.30 -4.51 23.27
CA MET A 70 -10.70 -3.72 22.11
C MET A 70 -10.35 -2.25 22.39
N ARG A 71 -9.58 -1.64 21.49
CA ARG A 71 -9.18 -0.23 21.67
C ARG A 71 -10.42 0.65 21.63
N ARG A 72 -10.42 1.69 22.46
CA ARG A 72 -11.46 2.74 22.34
C ARG A 72 -11.29 3.43 21.01
N GLU A 73 -12.41 3.76 20.38
CA GLU A 73 -12.38 4.37 19.04
C GLU A 73 -11.56 5.68 18.99
N GLU A 74 -11.56 6.47 20.06
CA GLU A 74 -10.73 7.68 20.14
C GLU A 74 -9.23 7.37 20.03
N ASP A 75 -8.79 6.29 20.65
CA ASP A 75 -7.40 5.82 20.62
C ASP A 75 -7.06 5.27 19.22
N ILE A 76 -8.00 4.55 18.59
CA ILE A 76 -7.89 4.07 17.20
C ILE A 76 -7.73 5.25 16.23
N ILE A 77 -8.66 6.22 16.29
CA ILE A 77 -8.65 7.40 15.44
C ILE A 77 -7.33 8.16 15.62
N HIS A 78 -6.88 8.33 16.86
CA HIS A 78 -5.63 9.02 17.12
C HIS A 78 -4.44 8.31 16.48
N GLY A 79 -4.32 6.99 16.62
CA GLY A 79 -3.25 6.20 16.00
C GLY A 79 -3.21 6.35 14.48
N ILE A 80 -4.36 6.21 13.82
CA ILE A 80 -4.49 6.35 12.36
C ILE A 80 -4.09 7.77 11.90
N VAL A 81 -4.60 8.82 12.58
CA VAL A 81 -4.29 10.21 12.22
C VAL A 81 -2.82 10.54 12.42
N VAL A 82 -2.19 10.05 13.50
CA VAL A 82 -0.75 10.25 13.74
C VAL A 82 0.08 9.55 12.66
N ALA A 83 -0.22 8.29 12.34
CA ALA A 83 0.49 7.56 11.30
C ALA A 83 0.35 8.25 9.93
N ALA A 84 -0.85 8.71 9.58
CA ALA A 84 -1.11 9.44 8.35
C ALA A 84 -0.40 10.81 8.30
N GLY A 85 -0.35 11.54 9.42
CA GLY A 85 0.36 12.81 9.52
C GLY A 85 1.87 12.67 9.33
N GLN A 86 2.46 11.63 9.92
CA GLN A 86 3.89 11.30 9.73
C GLN A 86 4.20 10.90 8.28
N ALA A 87 3.31 10.11 7.67
CA ALA A 87 3.40 9.73 6.27
C ALA A 87 3.31 10.93 5.32
N LEU A 88 2.40 11.87 5.60
CA LEU A 88 2.21 13.07 4.77
C LEU A 88 3.42 13.98 4.86
N THR A 89 3.90 14.23 6.09
CA THR A 89 5.11 15.02 6.33
C THR A 89 6.30 14.45 5.55
N HIS A 90 6.47 13.13 5.55
CA HIS A 90 7.52 12.46 4.78
C HIS A 90 7.37 12.68 3.27
N ALA A 91 6.17 12.48 2.72
CA ALA A 91 5.93 12.68 1.30
C ALA A 91 6.22 14.12 0.85
N GLU A 92 5.76 15.09 1.64
CA GLU A 92 5.96 16.52 1.36
C GLU A 92 7.44 16.92 1.40
N GLN A 93 8.25 16.31 2.28
CA GLN A 93 9.68 16.61 2.43
C GLN A 93 10.48 16.41 1.13
N PHE A 94 10.17 15.38 0.35
CA PHE A 94 10.92 15.09 -0.88
C PHE A 94 10.20 15.47 -2.16
N THR A 95 8.89 15.73 -2.12
CA THR A 95 8.08 16.07 -3.30
C THR A 95 8.63 17.27 -4.07
N GLY A 96 9.08 18.31 -3.36
CA GLY A 96 9.65 19.50 -3.98
C GLY A 96 10.87 19.18 -4.86
N ALA A 97 11.84 18.46 -4.30
CA ALA A 97 13.04 18.04 -5.03
C ALA A 97 12.68 17.09 -6.18
N PHE A 98 11.85 16.08 -5.92
CA PHE A 98 11.41 15.11 -6.92
C PHE A 98 10.80 15.79 -8.15
N VAL A 99 9.90 16.76 -7.95
CA VAL A 99 9.24 17.43 -9.08
C VAL A 99 10.22 18.36 -9.83
N VAL A 100 11.02 19.13 -9.12
CA VAL A 100 11.97 20.07 -9.74
C VAL A 100 13.03 19.34 -10.55
N GLU A 101 13.58 18.25 -10.02
CA GLU A 101 14.63 17.49 -10.71
C GLU A 101 14.07 16.67 -11.88
N THR A 102 12.85 16.14 -11.76
CA THR A 102 12.25 15.27 -12.78
C THR A 102 11.56 16.05 -13.91
N PHE A 103 10.88 17.14 -13.58
CA PHE A 103 10.03 17.88 -14.53
C PHE A 103 10.51 19.31 -14.80
N HIS A 104 11.53 19.79 -14.08
CA HIS A 104 12.12 21.13 -14.24
C HIS A 104 11.11 22.28 -14.08
N VAL A 105 10.09 22.07 -13.24
CA VAL A 105 9.07 23.04 -12.87
C VAL A 105 8.81 22.99 -11.37
N ASP A 106 8.19 24.02 -10.81
CA ASP A 106 7.74 23.98 -9.42
C ASP A 106 6.53 23.03 -9.25
N VAL A 107 6.35 22.54 -8.01
CA VAL A 107 5.30 21.58 -7.65
C VAL A 107 3.92 22.04 -8.06
N LYS A 108 3.61 23.33 -7.83
CA LYS A 108 2.30 23.88 -8.13
C LYS A 108 2.01 23.86 -9.63
N LYS A 109 2.95 24.29 -10.47
CA LYS A 109 2.79 24.22 -11.93
C LYS A 109 2.65 22.78 -12.42
N ASN A 110 3.44 21.85 -11.90
CA ASN A 110 3.33 20.44 -12.25
C ASN A 110 1.94 19.87 -11.89
N HIS A 111 1.47 20.16 -10.67
CA HIS A 111 0.15 19.77 -10.23
C HIS A 111 -0.95 20.39 -11.10
N ASP A 112 -0.91 21.70 -11.34
CA ASP A 112 -1.90 22.40 -12.17
C ASP A 112 -1.96 21.86 -13.61
N HIS A 113 -0.83 21.41 -14.16
CA HIS A 113 -0.77 20.80 -15.49
C HIS A 113 -1.40 19.40 -15.53
N TRP A 114 -1.17 18.58 -14.51
CA TRP A 114 -1.57 17.16 -14.51
C TRP A 114 -2.80 16.83 -13.66
N LYS A 115 -3.41 17.80 -12.96
CA LYS A 115 -4.56 17.55 -12.05
C LYS A 115 -5.78 16.93 -12.71
N GLY A 116 -5.93 17.06 -14.03
CA GLY A 116 -7.01 16.42 -14.79
C GLY A 116 -6.74 14.96 -15.17
N ILE A 117 -5.51 14.47 -15.02
CA ILE A 117 -5.13 13.09 -15.33
C ILE A 117 -5.28 12.24 -14.07
N THR A 118 -6.01 11.13 -14.16
CA THR A 118 -6.24 10.18 -13.08
C THR A 118 -5.70 8.80 -13.45
N LEU A 119 -5.41 7.99 -12.43
CA LEU A 119 -5.08 6.58 -12.59
C LEU A 119 -6.35 5.76 -12.34
N GLU A 120 -7.09 5.45 -13.40
CA GLU A 120 -8.42 4.81 -13.31
C GLU A 120 -8.40 3.52 -12.49
N TRP A 121 -7.33 2.73 -12.62
CA TRP A 121 -7.15 1.47 -11.92
C TRP A 121 -7.00 1.59 -10.39
N LEU A 122 -6.69 2.77 -9.85
CA LEU A 122 -6.66 2.98 -8.41
C LEU A 122 -8.07 3.08 -7.80
N GLU A 123 -9.08 3.42 -8.61
CA GLU A 123 -10.45 3.68 -8.15
C GLU A 123 -10.54 4.70 -6.97
N MET A 124 -9.61 5.65 -6.85
CA MET A 124 -9.54 6.56 -5.69
C MET A 124 -10.85 7.32 -5.44
N ALA A 125 -11.52 7.78 -6.49
CA ALA A 125 -12.78 8.51 -6.37
C ALA A 125 -13.93 7.68 -5.77
N LYS A 126 -13.85 6.34 -5.82
CA LYS A 126 -14.84 5.44 -5.23
C LYS A 126 -14.64 5.30 -3.72
N TYR A 127 -13.39 5.28 -3.26
CA TYR A 127 -13.04 5.00 -1.86
C TYR A 127 -12.73 6.27 -1.06
N MET A 128 -11.97 7.20 -1.62
CA MET A 128 -11.51 8.43 -0.96
C MET A 128 -11.65 9.62 -1.93
N PRO A 129 -12.88 10.15 -2.16
CA PRO A 129 -13.17 11.20 -3.14
C PRO A 129 -12.67 12.58 -2.69
N LYS A 130 -11.35 12.76 -2.71
CA LYS A 130 -10.66 14.01 -2.36
C LYS A 130 -9.81 14.51 -3.53
N ALA A 131 -9.62 15.83 -3.59
CA ALA A 131 -8.60 16.46 -4.42
C ALA A 131 -7.50 17.04 -3.52
N LEU A 132 -6.25 16.99 -4.00
CA LEU A 132 -5.09 17.50 -3.28
C LEU A 132 -5.32 18.96 -2.84
N ASP A 133 -5.06 19.25 -1.57
CA ASP A 133 -5.17 20.58 -0.95
C ASP A 133 -6.58 21.21 -1.00
N VAL A 134 -7.60 20.43 -1.36
CA VAL A 134 -9.00 20.85 -1.33
C VAL A 134 -9.70 20.19 -0.14
N PRO A 135 -10.20 20.95 0.85
CA PRO A 135 -10.92 20.39 1.99
C PRO A 135 -12.16 19.59 1.56
N LEU A 136 -12.44 18.50 2.26
CA LEU A 136 -13.68 17.75 2.08
C LEU A 136 -14.90 18.64 2.38
N SER A 137 -15.95 18.51 1.55
CA SER A 137 -17.16 19.29 1.77
C SER A 137 -17.85 18.90 3.08
N LYS A 138 -18.44 19.88 3.78
CA LYS A 138 -19.19 19.62 5.02
C LYS A 138 -20.34 18.62 4.83
N SER A 139 -21.00 18.67 3.67
CA SER A 139 -22.07 17.74 3.31
C SER A 139 -21.57 16.31 3.18
N TYR A 140 -20.41 16.11 2.55
CA TYR A 140 -19.77 14.79 2.46
C TYR A 140 -19.30 14.30 3.83
N LEU A 141 -18.63 15.14 4.61
CA LEU A 141 -18.20 14.79 5.96
C LEU A 141 -19.40 14.33 6.81
N ALA A 142 -20.54 15.00 6.69
CA ALA A 142 -21.75 14.65 7.42
C ALA A 142 -22.29 13.24 7.13
N THR A 143 -21.99 12.66 5.96
CA THR A 143 -22.41 11.28 5.61
C THR A 143 -21.47 10.20 6.11
N LEU A 144 -20.29 10.55 6.62
CA LEU A 144 -19.29 9.57 7.04
C LEU A 144 -19.69 8.84 8.31
N THR A 145 -19.46 7.53 8.33
CA THR A 145 -19.48 6.69 9.52
C THR A 145 -18.07 6.13 9.76
N PHE A 146 -17.74 5.83 11.02
CA PHE A 146 -16.42 5.28 11.37
C PHE A 146 -16.12 3.98 10.63
N ARG A 147 -17.10 3.07 10.63
CA ARG A 147 -17.08 1.80 9.90
C ARG A 147 -16.78 1.97 8.42
N ASP A 148 -17.56 2.80 7.73
CA ASP A 148 -17.43 2.92 6.27
C ASP A 148 -16.09 3.58 5.88
N VAL A 149 -15.62 4.54 6.70
CA VAL A 149 -14.31 5.18 6.48
C VAL A 149 -13.17 4.19 6.68
N LEU A 150 -13.21 3.32 7.70
CA LEU A 150 -12.18 2.29 7.90
C LEU A 150 -12.02 1.39 6.69
N HIS A 151 -13.12 0.82 6.19
CA HIS A 151 -13.10 -0.07 5.03
C HIS A 151 -12.67 0.66 3.75
N ALA A 152 -13.20 1.87 3.52
CA ALA A 152 -12.83 2.66 2.35
C ALA A 152 -11.33 3.02 2.35
N VAL A 153 -10.80 3.42 3.49
CA VAL A 153 -9.36 3.71 3.65
C VAL A 153 -8.53 2.45 3.47
N TYR A 154 -8.96 1.31 4.04
CA TYR A 154 -8.24 0.05 3.90
C TYR A 154 -8.05 -0.35 2.44
N VAL A 155 -9.14 -0.41 1.67
CA VAL A 155 -9.08 -0.81 0.25
C VAL A 155 -8.35 0.24 -0.59
N GLY A 156 -8.65 1.52 -0.43
CA GLY A 156 -8.00 2.57 -1.22
C GLY A 156 -6.48 2.65 -0.96
N MET A 157 -6.05 2.44 0.29
CA MET A 157 -4.62 2.38 0.63
C MET A 157 -3.94 1.11 0.12
N GLN A 158 -4.64 -0.02 0.04
CA GLN A 158 -4.11 -1.21 -0.63
C GLN A 158 -3.95 -0.98 -2.14
N ASN A 159 -4.89 -0.29 -2.80
CA ASN A 159 -4.75 0.07 -4.21
C ASN A 159 -3.51 0.93 -4.44
N LEU A 160 -3.27 1.91 -3.58
CA LEU A 160 -2.05 2.73 -3.61
C LEU A 160 -0.78 1.92 -3.34
N ALA A 161 -0.85 0.92 -2.47
CA ALA A 161 0.29 0.05 -2.14
C ALA A 161 0.83 -0.65 -3.39
N VAL A 162 -0.05 -1.06 -4.31
CA VAL A 162 0.33 -1.64 -5.62
C VAL A 162 1.17 -0.65 -6.43
N GLY A 163 0.70 0.59 -6.53
CA GLY A 163 1.43 1.64 -7.26
C GLY A 163 2.78 1.96 -6.61
N LEU A 164 2.79 2.20 -5.30
CA LEU A 164 4.00 2.57 -4.58
C LEU A 164 5.05 1.47 -4.56
N GLU A 165 4.65 0.19 -4.51
CA GLU A 165 5.58 -0.93 -4.68
C GLU A 165 6.25 -0.87 -6.05
N GLN A 166 5.49 -0.61 -7.12
CA GLN A 166 6.05 -0.46 -8.46
C GLN A 166 7.02 0.72 -8.55
N VAL A 167 6.68 1.87 -7.97
CA VAL A 167 7.56 3.05 -7.95
C VAL A 167 8.86 2.73 -7.20
N ALA A 168 8.76 2.15 -6.00
CA ALA A 168 9.92 1.79 -5.20
C ALA A 168 10.83 0.78 -5.93
N LEU A 169 10.24 -0.25 -6.55
CA LEU A 169 10.95 -1.25 -7.35
C LEU A 169 11.70 -0.61 -8.52
N ASP A 170 11.05 0.28 -9.26
CA ASP A 170 11.67 0.96 -10.40
C ASP A 170 12.79 1.91 -9.95
N GLN A 171 12.62 2.62 -8.84
CA GLN A 171 13.64 3.50 -8.27
C GLN A 171 14.88 2.72 -7.81
N ASP A 172 14.70 1.59 -7.12
CA ASP A 172 15.80 0.73 -6.69
C ASP A 172 16.52 0.09 -7.88
N ARG A 173 15.77 -0.47 -8.84
CA ARG A 173 16.35 -1.18 -10.00
C ARG A 173 17.16 -0.25 -10.88
N GLU A 174 16.64 0.93 -11.17
CA GLU A 174 17.28 1.90 -12.07
C GLU A 174 18.26 2.82 -11.30
N MET A 175 18.50 2.56 -10.00
CA MET A 175 19.40 3.34 -9.12
C MET A 175 19.09 4.84 -9.11
N LEU A 176 17.80 5.18 -9.07
CA LEU A 176 17.34 6.56 -9.11
C LEU A 176 17.49 7.25 -7.73
N PRO A 177 17.62 8.60 -7.70
CA PRO A 177 17.95 9.31 -6.46
C PRO A 177 16.92 9.20 -5.33
N TYR A 178 15.68 8.82 -5.65
CA TYR A 178 14.56 8.84 -4.71
C TYR A 178 14.20 7.47 -4.13
N ALA A 179 14.99 6.44 -4.42
CA ALA A 179 14.71 5.06 -3.99
C ALA A 179 14.50 4.94 -2.46
N LYS A 180 15.37 5.58 -1.66
CA LYS A 180 15.21 5.61 -0.19
C LYS A 180 13.88 6.25 0.25
N TYR A 181 13.46 7.34 -0.39
CA TYR A 181 12.24 8.05 -0.02
C TYR A 181 10.99 7.24 -0.36
N PHE A 182 10.97 6.59 -1.52
CA PHE A 182 9.86 5.72 -1.91
C PHE A 182 9.81 4.43 -1.08
N ASN A 183 10.95 3.83 -0.74
CA ASN A 183 11.01 2.71 0.20
C ASN A 183 10.50 3.09 1.60
N GLU A 184 10.86 4.27 2.11
CA GLU A 184 10.31 4.74 3.37
C GLU A 184 8.80 5.06 3.27
N THR A 185 8.33 5.48 2.10
CA THR A 185 6.90 5.69 1.82
C THR A 185 6.10 4.38 1.90
N THR A 186 6.61 3.28 1.35
CA THR A 186 5.94 1.97 1.43
C THR A 186 5.89 1.46 2.88
N LEU A 187 6.93 1.69 3.68
CA LEU A 187 6.94 1.37 5.11
C LEU A 187 5.89 2.15 5.89
N LYS A 188 5.76 3.47 5.66
CA LYS A 188 4.75 4.28 6.35
C LYS A 188 3.33 3.91 5.93
N LEU A 189 3.12 3.60 4.65
CA LEU A 189 1.83 3.06 4.18
C LEU A 189 1.50 1.73 4.85
N ARG A 190 2.48 0.83 5.03
CA ARG A 190 2.31 -0.42 5.77
C ARG A 190 1.84 -0.16 7.21
N THR A 191 2.41 0.83 7.90
CA THR A 191 1.98 1.20 9.26
C THR A 191 0.51 1.63 9.29
N ILE A 192 0.08 2.49 8.36
CA ILE A 192 -1.32 2.94 8.26
C ILE A 192 -2.25 1.75 7.99
N LEU A 193 -1.90 0.89 7.04
CA LEU A 193 -2.67 -0.32 6.72
C LEU A 193 -2.78 -1.26 7.92
N CYS A 194 -1.74 -1.37 8.75
CA CYS A 194 -1.80 -2.16 9.97
C CYS A 194 -2.77 -1.54 11.00
N GLU A 195 -2.67 -0.23 11.26
CA GLU A 195 -3.58 0.46 12.19
C GLU A 195 -5.05 0.30 11.78
N VAL A 196 -5.34 0.49 10.49
CA VAL A 196 -6.69 0.34 9.94
C VAL A 196 -7.15 -1.12 9.96
N SER A 197 -6.28 -2.08 9.64
CA SER A 197 -6.63 -3.51 9.72
C SER A 197 -6.98 -3.91 11.14
N MET A 198 -6.17 -3.49 12.14
CA MET A 198 -6.45 -3.76 13.55
C MET A 198 -7.75 -3.10 13.99
N ALA A 199 -8.00 -1.86 13.54
CA ALA A 199 -9.24 -1.14 13.83
C ALA A 199 -10.50 -1.84 13.28
N ILE A 200 -10.40 -2.48 12.11
CA ILE A 200 -11.50 -3.27 11.54
C ILE A 200 -11.78 -4.50 12.42
N TYR A 201 -10.74 -5.19 12.91
CA TYR A 201 -10.92 -6.27 13.88
C TYR A 201 -11.48 -5.77 15.23
N ASP A 202 -11.03 -4.61 15.70
CA ASP A 202 -11.51 -3.96 16.93
C ASP A 202 -13.01 -3.61 16.87
N ILE A 203 -13.65 -3.57 15.69
CA ILE A 203 -15.10 -3.39 15.54
C ILE A 203 -15.83 -4.70 15.18
N ASN A 204 -15.19 -5.85 15.39
CA ASN A 204 -15.69 -7.19 15.06
C ASN A 204 -16.02 -7.38 13.57
N GLU A 205 -15.27 -6.73 12.70
CA GLU A 205 -15.36 -6.92 11.26
C GLU A 205 -14.11 -7.57 10.69
N THR A 206 -14.23 -8.09 9.49
CA THR A 206 -13.12 -8.67 8.74
C THR A 206 -12.65 -7.68 7.68
N PRO A 207 -11.35 -7.40 7.57
CA PRO A 207 -10.83 -6.58 6.49
C PRO A 207 -11.21 -7.17 5.12
N GLU A 208 -11.54 -6.28 4.17
CA GLU A 208 -11.88 -6.65 2.80
C GLU A 208 -10.78 -7.53 2.14
N PRO A 209 -11.12 -8.38 1.16
CA PRO A 209 -10.18 -9.27 0.50
C PRO A 209 -8.98 -8.52 -0.06
N HIS A 210 -7.82 -9.16 -0.03
CA HIS A 210 -6.58 -8.52 -0.45
C HIS A 210 -6.58 -8.12 -1.93
N VAL A 211 -6.18 -6.88 -2.19
CA VAL A 211 -5.95 -6.37 -3.53
C VAL A 211 -4.79 -7.14 -4.19
N SER A 212 -5.03 -7.65 -5.40
CA SER A 212 -3.98 -8.23 -6.25
C SER A 212 -3.14 -7.14 -6.88
N ARG A 213 -1.85 -7.43 -7.16
CA ARG A 213 -1.02 -6.55 -7.99
C ARG A 213 -1.71 -6.22 -9.30
N ASP A 214 -2.45 -7.17 -9.88
CA ASP A 214 -3.06 -7.12 -11.22
C ASP A 214 -4.02 -5.96 -11.46
N ILE A 215 -4.45 -5.24 -10.41
CA ILE A 215 -5.22 -4.00 -10.61
C ILE A 215 -4.42 -2.99 -11.43
N MET A 216 -3.09 -2.95 -11.28
CA MET A 216 -2.24 -2.10 -12.11
C MET A 216 -2.01 -2.79 -13.47
N PRO A 217 -2.39 -2.18 -14.60
CA PRO A 217 -2.18 -2.80 -15.90
C PRO A 217 -0.69 -2.97 -16.24
N ILE A 218 -0.36 -4.01 -17.02
CA ILE A 218 1.03 -4.30 -17.38
C ILE A 218 1.67 -3.17 -18.21
N GLU A 219 0.87 -2.47 -19.01
CA GLU A 219 1.27 -1.29 -19.77
C GLU A 219 1.70 -0.16 -18.84
N SER A 220 0.99 0.02 -17.72
CA SER A 220 1.36 0.99 -16.69
C SER A 220 2.64 0.61 -15.95
N ARG A 221 2.91 -0.70 -15.75
CA ARG A 221 4.14 -1.17 -15.10
C ARG A 221 5.37 -1.03 -15.99
N ASN A 222 5.22 -1.28 -17.29
CA ASN A 222 6.33 -1.35 -18.23
C ASN A 222 6.59 -0.04 -18.99
N SER A 223 5.75 0.99 -18.82
CA SER A 223 5.91 2.26 -19.53
C SER A 223 7.14 3.03 -19.04
N ARG A 224 8.24 2.95 -19.81
CA ARG A 224 9.46 3.75 -19.56
C ARG A 224 9.24 5.23 -19.89
N ASP A 225 8.58 5.52 -21.01
CA ASP A 225 8.39 6.90 -21.48
C ASP A 225 7.48 7.72 -20.56
N ASN A 226 6.56 7.08 -19.84
CA ASN A 226 5.66 7.74 -18.89
C ASN A 226 5.98 7.43 -17.42
N GLN A 227 7.12 6.80 -17.13
CA GLN A 227 7.47 6.36 -15.76
C GLN A 227 7.42 7.52 -14.78
N SER A 228 8.10 8.63 -15.07
CA SER A 228 8.13 9.81 -14.22
C SER A 228 6.74 10.38 -13.95
N LEU A 229 5.92 10.50 -15.00
CA LEU A 229 4.54 11.00 -14.86
C LEU A 229 3.71 10.05 -13.99
N ARG A 230 3.78 8.75 -14.24
CA ARG A 230 3.10 7.73 -13.42
C ARG A 230 3.52 7.80 -11.96
N ASP A 231 4.82 7.88 -11.68
CA ASP A 231 5.36 7.94 -10.33
C ASP A 231 4.87 9.21 -9.61
N TRP A 232 4.82 10.34 -10.31
CA TRP A 232 4.20 11.58 -9.81
C TRP A 232 2.71 11.41 -9.51
N LEU A 233 1.93 10.81 -10.43
CA LEU A 233 0.50 10.61 -10.22
C LEU A 233 0.25 9.70 -9.00
N ILE A 234 1.04 8.63 -8.83
CA ILE A 234 0.95 7.75 -7.65
C ILE A 234 1.29 8.51 -6.36
N LEU A 235 2.36 9.31 -6.35
CA LEU A 235 2.75 10.12 -5.19
C LEU A 235 1.68 11.17 -4.85
N ARG A 236 1.08 11.81 -5.87
CA ARG A 236 -0.02 12.76 -5.72
C ARG A 236 -1.25 12.10 -5.10
N GLU A 237 -1.66 10.95 -5.60
CA GLU A 237 -2.80 10.20 -5.05
C GLU A 237 -2.52 9.74 -3.62
N TYR A 238 -1.29 9.34 -3.32
CA TYR A 238 -0.86 9.01 -1.96
C TYR A 238 -1.02 10.20 -1.00
N MET A 239 -0.45 11.37 -1.33
CA MET A 239 -0.61 12.58 -0.50
C MET A 239 -2.08 12.98 -0.35
N THR A 240 -2.85 12.94 -1.43
CA THR A 240 -4.29 13.23 -1.43
C THR A 240 -5.03 12.30 -0.47
N SER A 241 -4.70 11.02 -0.48
CA SER A 241 -5.32 10.01 0.39
C SER A 241 -4.95 10.19 1.86
N LEU A 242 -3.72 10.59 2.14
CA LEU A 242 -3.30 10.91 3.51
C LEU A 242 -4.05 12.12 4.06
N GLN A 243 -4.22 13.17 3.25
CA GLN A 243 -5.07 14.31 3.63
C GLN A 243 -6.52 13.88 3.85
N TYR A 244 -7.05 12.95 3.05
CA TYR A 244 -8.40 12.38 3.25
C TYR A 244 -8.49 11.68 4.60
N VAL A 245 -7.55 10.79 4.91
CA VAL A 245 -7.50 10.05 6.19
C VAL A 245 -7.49 11.02 7.37
N ILE A 246 -6.64 12.04 7.33
CA ILE A 246 -6.52 13.04 8.39
C ILE A 246 -7.85 13.81 8.58
N GLU A 247 -8.47 14.29 7.48
CA GLU A 247 -9.71 15.07 7.55
C GLU A 247 -10.92 14.21 7.97
N ALA A 248 -11.08 13.02 7.39
CA ALA A 248 -12.21 12.13 7.65
C ALA A 248 -12.21 11.63 9.10
N PHE A 249 -11.08 11.09 9.57
CA PHE A 249 -10.98 10.63 10.95
C PHE A 249 -10.95 11.78 11.96
N GLY A 250 -10.33 12.92 11.62
CA GLY A 250 -10.39 14.13 12.43
C GLY A 250 -11.82 14.63 12.64
N TYR A 251 -12.64 14.59 11.59
CA TYR A 251 -14.06 14.92 11.69
C TYR A 251 -14.83 13.92 12.56
N LEU A 252 -14.61 12.61 12.37
CA LEU A 252 -15.25 11.56 13.18
C LEU A 252 -14.92 11.70 14.67
N LYS A 253 -13.68 12.08 15.01
CA LYS A 253 -13.27 12.40 16.37
C LYS A 253 -14.05 13.60 16.95
N SER A 254 -14.24 14.65 16.15
CA SER A 254 -14.93 15.88 16.60
C SER A 254 -16.43 15.73 16.84
N LYS A 255 -17.04 14.64 16.34
CA LYS A 255 -18.47 14.34 16.52
C LYS A 255 -18.80 13.60 17.81
N ARG A 256 -17.79 13.24 18.60
CA ARG A 256 -17.91 12.51 19.86
C ARG A 256 -17.62 13.45 21.02
#